data_AF-A0A4S8IEC7-F1
#
_entry.id   AF-A0A4S8IEC7-F1
#
_cell.length_a   1.000
_cell.length_b   1.000
_cell.length_c   1.000
_cell.angle_alpha   90.00
_cell.angle_beta   90.00
_cell.angle_gamma   90.00
#
_symmetry.space_group_name_H-M   'P 1'
#
loop_
_entity.id
_entity.type
_entity.pdbx_description
1 polymer ?
#
loop_
_entity_poly.entity_id
_entity_poly.type
_entity_poly.pdbx_seq_one_letter_code
_entity_poly.pdbx_strand_id
1 'polypeptide(L)' 'MGKGLVADTHELAATAARSLASGCCDVVLVVGAWLNRLLHFGEPPKWSKDVKFILVDVSREEI' A
#
# COMPACT_ATOMS: atom_id res chain seq x y z
N MET A 1 3.30 4.55 -10.67
CA MET A 1 4.46 3.94 -11.34
C MET A 1 5.61 3.83 -10.34
N GLY A 2 5.53 2.92 -9.36
CA GLY A 2 6.55 2.81 -8.29
C GLY A 2 7.65 1.77 -8.52
N LYS A 3 7.52 0.95 -9.56
CA LYS A 3 8.54 -0.05 -9.93
C LYS A 3 9.84 0.62 -10.35
N GLY A 4 10.97 0.00 -10.00
CA GLY A 4 12.30 0.52 -10.32
C GLY A 4 12.85 1.59 -9.37
N LEU A 5 12.07 2.09 -8.41
CA LEU A 5 12.61 2.92 -7.31
C LEU A 5 13.55 2.10 -6.41
N VAL A 6 13.18 0.85 -6.17
CA VAL A 6 14.01 -0.22 -5.61
C VAL A 6 14.04 -1.34 -6.63
N ALA A 7 15.10 -2.15 -6.64
CA ALA A 7 15.19 -3.32 -7.52
C ALA A 7 13.96 -4.23 -7.35
N ASP A 8 13.33 -4.62 -8.46
CA ASP A 8 12.11 -5.46 -8.46
C ASP A 8 12.36 -6.85 -7.82
N THR A 9 13.62 -7.29 -7.77
CA THR A 9 14.08 -8.56 -7.18
C THR A 9 14.63 -8.41 -5.75
N HIS A 10 14.48 -7.24 -5.13
CA HIS A 10 14.97 -7.01 -3.77
C HIS A 10 14.31 -7.99 -2.79
N GLU A 11 15.06 -8.50 -1.81
CA GLU A 11 14.58 -9.55 -0.88
C GLU A 11 13.34 -9.13 -0.08
N LEU A 12 13.21 -7.83 0.20
CA LEU A 12 12.06 -7.24 0.89
C LEU A 12 10.85 -6.92 -0.02
N ALA A 13 10.94 -7.18 -1.32
CA ALA A 13 9.85 -6.87 -2.25
C ALA A 13 8.70 -7.86 -2.11
N ALA A 14 7.56 -7.40 -1.57
CA ALA A 14 6.34 -8.22 -1.43
C ALA A 14 5.50 -8.33 -2.71
N THR A 15 6.04 -7.92 -3.87
CA THR A 15 5.28 -7.81 -5.14
C THR A 15 4.65 -9.14 -5.57
N ALA A 16 5.36 -10.26 -5.39
CA ALA A 16 4.86 -11.60 -5.72
C ALA A 16 3.76 -12.10 -4.77
N ALA A 17 3.72 -11.58 -3.54
CA ALA A 17 2.77 -11.97 -2.49
C ALA A 17 1.78 -10.83 -2.16
N ARG A 18 1.51 -9.92 -3.11
CA ARG A 18 0.73 -8.69 -2.89
C ARG A 18 -0.61 -8.93 -2.16
N SER A 19 -1.38 -9.93 -2.58
CA SER A 19 -2.67 -10.22 -1.95
C SER A 19 -2.54 -10.64 -0.48
N LEU A 20 -1.52 -11.43 -0.16
CA LEU A 20 -1.23 -11.85 1.22
C LEU A 20 -0.74 -10.67 2.05
N ALA A 21 0.19 -9.88 1.50
CA ALA A 21 0.73 -8.70 2.16
C ALA A 21 -0.38 -7.69 2.52
N SER A 22 -1.26 -7.36 1.57
CA SER A 22 -2.39 -6.45 1.84
C SER A 22 -3.42 -7.03 2.80
N GLY A 23 -3.70 -8.34 2.71
CA GLY A 23 -4.70 -8.98 3.57
C GLY A 23 -4.27 -9.19 5.02
N CYS A 24 -2.97 -9.37 5.27
CA CYS A 24 -2.43 -9.71 6.59
C CYS A 24 -1.67 -8.58 7.29
N CYS A 25 -1.50 -7.42 6.65
CA CYS A 25 -0.81 -6.29 7.28
C CYS A 25 -1.70 -5.59 8.33
N ASP A 26 -1.07 -5.22 9.45
CA ASP A 26 -1.70 -4.39 10.48
C ASP A 26 -1.48 -2.89 10.23
N VAL A 27 -0.37 -2.53 9.59
CA VAL A 27 0.02 -1.14 9.29
C VAL A 27 0.58 -1.04 7.87
N VAL A 28 0.20 0.03 7.16
CA VAL A 28 0.62 0.30 5.78
C VAL A 28 1.10 1.74 5.69
N LEU A 29 2.33 1.91 5.23
CA LEU A 29 2.88 3.21 4.86
C LEU A 29 2.68 3.44 3.36
N VAL A 30 1.93 4.48 3.00
CA VAL A 30 1.68 4.87 1.61
C VAL A 30 2.44 6.16 1.34
N VAL A 31 3.37 6.15 0.40
CA VAL A 31 4.23 7.29 0.08
C VAL A 31 3.97 7.75 -1.35
N GLY A 32 3.50 8.99 -1.52
CA GLY A 32 3.23 9.59 -2.83
C GLY A 32 2.20 8.82 -3.66
N ALA A 33 1.24 8.18 -2.99
CA ALA A 33 0.16 7.44 -3.62
C ALA A 33 -1.15 7.61 -2.84
N TRP A 34 -2.26 7.52 -3.55
CA TRP A 34 -3.60 7.70 -2.98
C TRP A 34 -4.31 6.36 -2.83
N LEU A 35 -5.16 6.24 -1.81
CA LEU A 35 -6.06 5.10 -1.62
C LEU A 35 -7.21 5.15 -2.63
N ASN A 36 -6.89 4.82 -3.88
CA ASN A 36 -7.85 4.80 -4.98
C ASN A 36 -8.32 3.37 -5.30
N ARG A 37 -9.03 3.22 -6.42
CA ARG A 37 -9.53 1.93 -6.91
C ARG A 37 -8.43 0.87 -7.04
N LEU A 38 -7.19 1.23 -7.38
CA LEU A 38 -6.08 0.27 -7.53
C LEU A 38 -5.60 -0.30 -6.19
N LEU A 39 -5.83 0.44 -5.11
CA LEU A 39 -5.60 0.02 -3.73
C LEU A 39 -6.91 -0.31 -3.01
N HIS A 40 -8.02 -0.51 -3.75
CA HIS A 40 -9.32 -0.87 -3.18
C HIS A 40 -9.77 0.07 -2.05
N PHE A 41 -9.41 1.35 -2.11
CA PHE A 41 -9.75 2.37 -1.12
C PHE A 41 -9.34 2.03 0.34
N GLY A 42 -8.44 1.07 0.53
CA GLY A 42 -8.07 0.60 1.88
C GLY A 42 -9.13 -0.28 2.55
N GLU A 43 -10.13 -0.76 1.81
CA GLU A 43 -11.30 -1.44 2.38
C GLU A 43 -11.22 -2.98 2.32
N PRO A 44 -11.97 -3.68 3.20
CA PRO A 44 -12.19 -5.13 3.11
C PRO A 44 -12.86 -5.56 1.80
N PRO A 45 -12.62 -6.79 1.31
CA PRO A 45 -11.80 -7.84 1.91
C PRO A 45 -10.32 -7.78 1.49
N LYS A 46 -9.93 -6.77 0.71
CA LYS A 46 -8.56 -6.67 0.18
C LYS A 46 -7.55 -6.24 1.24
N TRP A 47 -8.02 -5.47 2.20
CA TRP A 47 -7.29 -5.12 3.40
C TRP A 47 -7.99 -5.69 4.63
N SER A 48 -7.22 -5.89 5.70
CA SER A 48 -7.79 -6.16 7.02
C SER A 48 -8.67 -4.99 7.45
N LYS A 49 -9.79 -5.29 8.14
CA LYS A 49 -10.68 -4.25 8.70
C LYS A 49 -9.98 -3.35 9.73
N ASP A 50 -8.93 -3.87 10.37
CA ASP A 50 -8.24 -3.21 11.47
C ASP A 50 -6.95 -2.51 11.03
N VAL A 51 -6.61 -2.58 9.73
CA VAL A 51 -5.40 -1.99 9.17
C VAL A 51 -5.31 -0.49 9.45
N LYS A 52 -4.10 -0.01 9.73
CA LYS A 52 -3.81 1.42 9.92
C LYS A 52 -3.00 1.94 8.74
N PHE A 53 -3.48 3.01 8.12
CA PHE A 53 -2.77 3.70 7.05
C PHE A 53 -2.01 4.91 7.58
N ILE A 54 -0.76 5.04 7.14
CA ILE A 54 0.04 6.25 7.29
C ILE A 54 0.24 6.79 5.88
N LEU A 55 -0.34 7.95 5.59
CA LEU A 55 -0.27 8.59 4.29
C LEU A 55 0.80 9.70 4.33
N VAL A 56 1.78 9.58 3.44
CA VAL A 56 2.81 10.60 3.23
C VAL A 56 2.59 11.19 1.84
N ASP A 57 1.98 12.37 1.83
CA ASP A 57 1.74 13.18 0.63
C ASP A 57 2.20 14.63 0.86
N VAL A 58 2.50 15.33 -0.24
CA VAL A 58 2.84 16.75 -0.22
C VAL A 58 1.59 17.64 -0.24
N SER A 59 0.49 17.10 -0.77
CA SER A 59 -0.81 17.74 -0.87
C SER A 59 -1.63 17.45 0.38
N ARG A 60 -2.20 18.48 1.01
CA ARG A 60 -3.08 18.28 2.18
C ARG A 60 -4.44 17.73 1.75
N GLU A 61 -4.87 18.05 0.54
CA GLU A 61 -6.17 17.67 -0.01
C GLU A 61 -6.30 16.16 -0.28
N GLU A 62 -5.17 15.44 -0.31
CA GLU A 62 -5.10 13.99 -0.58
C GLU A 62 -5.05 13.13 0.70
N ILE A 63 -5.16 13.77 1.88
CA ILE A 63 -5.23 13.14 3.21
C ILE A 63 -6.67 13.22 3.72
#